data_AF-A0A6J4F7W0-F1
#
_entry.id   AF-A0A6J4F7W0-F1
#
_cell.length_a   1.000
_cell.length_b   1.000
_cell.length_c   1.000
_cell.angle_alpha   90.00
_cell.angle_beta   90.00
_cell.angle_gamma   90.00
#
_symmetry.space_group_name_H-M   'P 1'
#
loop_
_entity.id
_entity.type
_entity.pdbx_description
1 polymer ?
#
loop_
_entity_poly.entity_id
_entity_poly.type
_entity_poly.pdbx_seq_one_letter_code
_entity_poly.pdbx_strand_id
1 'polypeptide(L)'
;MDETTEAVVTLNHQKEVRAMVNSISSNIAASGAMNLLRSNNSDSGDLFNNLAGTNAAAAGDALFQALGGKSGRQSINGILQEQKITSTKNGIYVNMAQRIEYIQQDKLTPSSDWEKIAGYAMKTGRPMVGFIDADGLPQVQLQAESDLSKFNPQQLRKLFESMDEIAVMAHKIQANATNDEWVKKLAGAATNITLVASYVIPPQATTPNNWEQEGVLLLNNKQPMKVALDTKGDLKVVDQAFDPEINNLPYNQQRLLREAISGIAETIQNGTALYEWELQATSFANNKIPYFLEIDPYTNVISAKEVKADTITPAFLKTPPYADVGDDTPLMESVAELIKAGKPYFLDVDSTGAIVAKEVNAQSLIKYNAPSNTQASSLDVGAIVSLFA
;
A
#
# COMPACT_ATOMS: atom_id res chain seq x y z
N MET A 1 29.97 -49.98 -45.00
CA MET A 1 28.79 -49.16 -44.66
C MET A 1 29.35 -47.91 -43.99
N ASP A 2 30.13 -47.09 -44.71
CA ASP A 2 29.79 -46.35 -45.95
C ASP A 2 28.45 -45.62 -45.81
N GLU A 3 28.28 -44.34 -46.09
CA GLU A 3 29.17 -43.27 -46.58
C GLU A 3 28.34 -41.97 -46.51
N THR A 4 28.99 -40.82 -46.33
CA THR A 4 28.65 -39.46 -46.86
C THR A 4 27.26 -38.84 -46.54
N THR A 5 27.16 -37.56 -46.16
CA THR A 5 27.27 -36.42 -47.09
C THR A 5 27.51 -35.11 -46.32
N GLU A 6 28.44 -34.30 -46.83
CA GLU A 6 28.64 -32.88 -46.51
C GLU A 6 27.41 -32.02 -46.87
N ALA A 7 27.13 -30.99 -46.07
CA ALA A 7 26.45 -29.79 -46.55
C ALA A 7 26.95 -28.55 -45.82
N VAL A 8 27.57 -27.70 -46.63
CA VAL A 8 28.03 -26.33 -46.38
C VAL A 8 26.87 -25.44 -45.89
N VAL A 9 27.07 -24.71 -44.79
CA VAL A 9 26.37 -23.42 -44.56
C VAL A 9 27.33 -22.40 -43.97
N THR A 10 27.80 -21.52 -44.85
CA THR A 10 28.31 -20.19 -44.55
C THR A 10 27.14 -19.27 -44.17
N LEU A 11 27.41 -18.22 -43.38
CA LEU A 11 26.54 -17.08 -42.97
C LEU A 11 25.86 -17.20 -41.59
N ASN A 12 26.56 -16.72 -40.55
CA ASN A 12 25.94 -15.78 -39.58
C ASN A 12 26.91 -15.02 -38.65
N HIS A 13 28.13 -14.70 -39.10
CA HIS A 13 29.07 -13.88 -38.33
C HIS A 13 28.69 -12.37 -38.19
N GLN A 14 27.49 -11.97 -38.63
CA GLN A 14 26.99 -10.60 -38.45
C GLN A 14 26.03 -10.42 -37.26
N LYS A 15 25.57 -11.49 -36.60
CA LYS A 15 24.68 -11.38 -35.42
C LYS A 15 25.42 -11.32 -34.08
N GLU A 16 26.62 -11.87 -33.97
CA GLU A 16 27.38 -11.83 -32.71
C GLU A 16 28.15 -10.52 -32.50
N VAL A 17 28.49 -9.79 -33.56
CA VAL A 17 29.13 -8.46 -33.44
C VAL A 17 28.13 -7.39 -32.93
N ARG A 18 26.82 -7.56 -33.11
CA ARG A 18 25.81 -6.64 -32.57
C ARG A 18 25.51 -6.84 -31.07
N ALA A 19 25.82 -8.01 -30.51
CA ALA A 19 25.63 -8.27 -29.07
C ALA A 19 26.82 -7.77 -28.23
N MET A 20 28.04 -7.72 -28.79
CA MET A 20 29.22 -7.21 -28.07
C MET A 20 29.40 -5.68 -28.14
N VAL A 21 28.75 -4.98 -29.09
CA VAL A 21 28.84 -3.51 -29.17
C VAL A 21 27.88 -2.80 -28.18
N ASN A 22 26.84 -3.48 -27.68
CA ASN A 22 25.92 -2.93 -26.67
C ASN A 22 26.40 -3.12 -25.21
N SER A 23 27.44 -3.93 -24.95
CA SER A 23 28.02 -4.07 -23.61
C SER A 23 29.29 -3.23 -23.40
N ILE A 24 29.92 -2.74 -24.48
CA ILE A 24 31.07 -1.82 -24.41
C ILE A 24 30.60 -0.36 -24.30
N SER A 25 29.47 -0.01 -24.92
CA SER A 25 28.90 1.35 -24.86
C SER A 25 28.32 1.72 -23.50
N SER A 26 27.83 0.75 -22.72
CA SER A 26 27.37 0.96 -21.33
C SER A 26 28.53 1.09 -20.33
N ASN A 27 29.65 0.41 -20.56
CA ASN A 27 30.83 0.55 -19.72
C ASN A 27 31.68 1.80 -20.03
N ILE A 28 31.66 2.33 -21.25
CA ILE A 28 32.34 3.60 -21.58
C ILE A 28 31.52 4.81 -21.07
N ALA A 29 30.18 4.75 -21.14
CA ALA A 29 29.34 5.80 -20.55
C ALA A 29 29.39 5.79 -19.01
N ALA A 30 29.44 4.62 -18.37
CA ALA A 30 29.58 4.49 -16.92
C ALA A 30 31.00 4.80 -16.42
N SER A 31 32.05 4.40 -17.15
CA SER A 31 33.45 4.70 -16.77
C SER A 31 33.86 6.15 -17.11
N GLY A 32 33.29 6.74 -18.16
CA GLY A 32 33.46 8.15 -18.50
C GLY A 32 32.79 9.06 -17.47
N ALA A 33 31.57 8.75 -17.06
CA ALA A 33 30.87 9.47 -16.00
C ALA A 33 31.55 9.28 -14.62
N MET A 34 32.06 8.09 -14.30
CA MET A 34 32.79 7.87 -13.04
C MET A 34 34.18 8.51 -12.99
N ASN A 35 34.90 8.62 -14.12
CA ASN A 35 36.17 9.35 -14.15
C ASN A 35 35.96 10.88 -14.10
N LEU A 36 34.83 11.38 -14.63
CA LEU A 36 34.42 12.79 -14.47
C LEU A 36 33.96 13.10 -13.04
N LEU A 37 33.35 12.14 -12.34
CA LEU A 37 32.92 12.29 -10.94
C LEU A 37 34.05 12.03 -9.90
N ARG A 38 35.14 11.35 -10.28
CA ARG A 38 36.32 11.13 -9.41
C ARG A 38 37.40 12.22 -9.54
N SER A 39 37.31 13.08 -10.56
CA SER A 39 38.17 14.25 -10.68
C SER A 39 37.72 15.33 -9.69
N ASN A 40 38.21 15.22 -8.45
CA ASN A 40 38.22 16.31 -7.46
C ASN A 40 39.21 17.41 -7.88
N ASN A 41 39.06 17.98 -9.08
CA ASN A 41 39.75 19.19 -9.50
C ASN A 41 38.72 20.24 -9.85
N SER A 42 38.87 21.38 -9.19
CA SER A 42 37.92 22.48 -9.06
C SER A 42 37.68 23.33 -10.30
N ASP A 43 38.21 23.00 -11.48
CA ASP A 43 38.12 23.89 -12.63
C ASP A 43 37.79 23.16 -13.94
N SER A 44 36.55 23.34 -14.40
CA SER A 44 36.04 22.83 -15.67
C SER A 44 36.64 23.53 -16.91
N GLY A 45 37.46 24.56 -16.71
CA GLY A 45 38.14 25.30 -17.77
C GLY A 45 39.26 24.49 -18.44
N ASP A 46 39.89 23.56 -17.71
CA ASP A 46 41.08 22.85 -18.20
C ASP A 46 40.77 21.68 -19.14
N LEU A 47 39.54 21.14 -19.11
CA LEU A 47 39.12 20.07 -20.02
C LEU A 47 38.91 20.59 -21.46
N PHE A 48 38.46 21.84 -21.60
CA PHE A 48 38.26 22.48 -22.91
C PHE A 48 39.53 23.18 -23.42
N ASN A 49 40.38 23.71 -22.52
CA ASN A 49 41.68 24.25 -22.91
C ASN A 49 42.62 23.18 -23.47
N ASN A 50 42.58 21.95 -22.97
CA ASN A 50 43.39 20.85 -23.50
C ASN A 50 42.85 20.29 -24.84
N LEU A 51 41.56 20.46 -25.15
CA LEU A 51 41.01 20.14 -26.48
C LEU A 51 41.26 21.25 -27.51
N ALA A 52 41.36 22.50 -27.06
CA ALA A 52 41.72 23.65 -27.90
C ALA A 52 43.25 23.79 -28.10
N GLY A 53 44.04 23.07 -27.31
CA GLY A 53 45.49 23.15 -27.26
C GLY A 53 46.19 22.08 -28.07
N THR A 54 45.93 21.98 -29.37
CA THR A 54 46.92 21.49 -30.35
C THR A 54 46.42 21.77 -31.77
N ASN A 55 46.92 22.87 -32.33
CA ASN A 55 46.76 23.36 -33.70
C ASN A 55 45.47 24.15 -34.03
N ALA A 56 45.70 25.28 -34.70
CA ALA A 56 44.75 26.13 -35.42
C ALA A 56 43.98 27.19 -34.61
N ALA A 57 44.70 28.27 -34.27
CA ALA A 57 44.17 29.60 -33.91
C ALA A 57 43.27 30.27 -34.99
N ALA A 58 42.85 29.53 -36.03
CA ALA A 58 41.91 29.97 -37.07
C ALA A 58 40.65 29.09 -37.18
N ALA A 59 40.62 27.91 -36.53
CA ALA A 59 39.47 27.00 -36.55
C ALA A 59 38.50 27.20 -35.37
N GLY A 60 39.00 27.73 -34.24
CA GLY A 60 38.15 28.07 -33.09
C GLY A 60 37.12 29.13 -33.42
N ASP A 61 37.52 30.23 -34.05
CA ASP A 61 36.64 31.37 -34.34
C ASP A 61 35.52 31.02 -35.35
N ALA A 62 35.81 30.14 -36.31
CA ALA A 62 34.82 29.66 -37.29
C ALA A 62 33.81 28.68 -36.68
N LEU A 63 34.24 27.81 -35.76
CA LEU A 63 33.34 26.88 -35.07
C LEU A 63 32.44 27.62 -34.06
N PHE A 64 32.97 28.62 -33.35
CA PHE A 64 32.20 29.45 -32.42
C PHE A 64 31.25 30.42 -33.13
N GLN A 65 31.59 30.95 -34.31
CA GLN A 65 30.65 31.73 -35.12
C GLN A 65 29.57 30.86 -35.78
N ALA A 66 29.89 29.63 -36.22
CA ALA A 66 28.89 28.68 -36.72
C ALA A 66 27.92 28.20 -35.62
N LEU A 67 28.40 28.14 -34.37
CA LEU A 67 27.59 27.92 -33.17
C LEU A 67 26.93 29.19 -32.59
N GLY A 68 27.23 30.38 -33.11
CA GLY A 68 26.57 31.64 -32.70
C GLY A 68 25.56 32.22 -33.70
N GLY A 69 25.54 31.74 -34.94
CA GLY A 69 24.72 32.33 -36.01
C GLY A 69 23.36 31.66 -36.21
N LYS A 70 22.30 32.47 -36.07
CA LYS A 70 20.87 32.26 -36.40
C LYS A 70 20.00 31.66 -35.28
N SER A 71 19.27 32.59 -34.65
CA SER A 71 17.98 32.41 -34.00
C SER A 71 17.93 31.45 -32.80
N GLY A 72 18.06 32.00 -31.58
CA GLY A 72 17.53 31.38 -30.36
C GLY A 72 18.48 30.57 -29.47
N ARG A 73 19.81 30.75 -29.57
CA ARG A 73 20.75 29.89 -28.84
C ARG A 73 20.93 30.31 -27.37
N GLN A 74 20.42 29.48 -26.46
CA GLN A 74 20.99 29.35 -25.11
C GLN A 74 22.50 29.12 -25.27
N SER A 75 23.33 29.86 -24.52
CA SER A 75 24.78 29.64 -24.52
C SER A 75 25.09 28.21 -24.07
N ILE A 76 26.25 27.65 -24.47
CA ILE A 76 26.70 26.33 -23.95
C ILE A 76 26.67 26.32 -22.41
N ASN A 77 27.00 27.45 -21.77
CA ASN A 77 26.87 27.64 -20.33
C ASN A 77 25.42 27.55 -19.84
N GLY A 78 24.45 28.10 -20.58
CA GLY A 78 23.02 27.96 -20.32
C GLY A 78 22.54 26.51 -20.42
N ILE A 79 22.97 25.78 -21.45
CA ILE A 79 22.63 24.35 -21.62
C ILE A 79 23.22 23.51 -20.47
N LEU A 80 24.49 23.73 -20.12
CA LEU A 80 25.15 23.03 -19.01
C LEU A 80 24.50 23.36 -17.66
N GLN A 81 24.09 24.61 -17.45
CA GLN A 81 23.38 25.03 -16.24
C GLN A 81 21.99 24.39 -16.16
N GLU A 82 21.26 24.31 -17.27
CA GLU A 82 19.95 23.64 -17.34
C GLU A 82 20.06 22.13 -17.11
N GLN A 83 21.10 21.48 -17.65
CA GLN A 83 21.40 20.07 -17.38
C GLN A 83 21.73 19.83 -15.90
N LYS A 84 22.52 20.72 -15.29
CA LYS A 84 22.84 20.64 -13.85
C LYS A 84 21.59 20.79 -12.99
N ILE A 85 20.74 21.76 -13.29
CA ILE A 85 19.46 21.98 -12.59
C ILE A 85 18.55 20.76 -12.75
N THR A 86 18.42 20.23 -13.96
CA THR A 86 17.59 19.04 -14.25
C THR A 86 18.10 17.81 -13.50
N SER A 87 19.42 17.59 -13.48
CA SER A 87 20.05 16.49 -12.73
C SER A 87 19.78 16.62 -11.23
N THR A 88 19.93 17.82 -10.65
CA THR A 88 19.61 18.08 -9.25
C THR A 88 18.14 17.81 -8.94
N LYS A 89 17.21 18.29 -9.77
CA LYS A 89 15.76 18.03 -9.60
C LYS A 89 15.44 16.54 -9.66
N ASN A 90 16.01 15.81 -10.61
CA ASN A 90 15.84 14.37 -10.72
C ASN A 90 16.38 13.64 -9.48
N GLY A 91 17.53 14.07 -8.94
CA GLY A 91 18.06 13.55 -7.69
C GLY A 91 17.12 13.76 -6.50
N ILE A 92 16.46 14.91 -6.42
CA ILE A 92 15.44 15.19 -5.38
C ILE A 92 14.23 14.28 -5.55
N TYR A 93 13.72 14.09 -6.77
CA TYR A 93 12.59 13.18 -7.02
C TYR A 93 12.93 11.72 -6.71
N VAL A 94 14.14 11.27 -7.03
CA VAL A 94 14.62 9.93 -6.66
C VAL A 94 14.64 9.76 -5.14
N ASN A 95 15.18 10.75 -4.42
CA ASN A 95 15.23 10.71 -2.95
C ASN A 95 13.81 10.74 -2.34
N MET A 96 12.92 11.58 -2.88
CA MET A 96 11.52 11.66 -2.45
C MET A 96 10.82 10.31 -2.64
N ALA A 97 10.90 9.71 -3.83
CA ALA A 97 10.31 8.40 -4.10
C ALA A 97 10.83 7.32 -3.14
N GLN A 98 12.15 7.29 -2.90
CA GLN A 98 12.76 6.34 -1.97
C GLN A 98 12.25 6.52 -0.53
N ARG A 99 12.11 7.76 -0.05
CA ARG A 99 11.58 8.02 1.29
C ARG A 99 10.11 7.65 1.40
N ILE A 100 9.30 7.90 0.36
CA ILE A 100 7.89 7.46 0.32
C ILE A 100 7.82 5.93 0.38
N GLU A 101 8.66 5.23 -0.38
CA GLU A 101 8.75 3.76 -0.33
C GLU A 101 9.14 3.27 1.08
N TYR A 102 10.08 3.95 1.75
CA TYR A 102 10.42 3.60 3.14
C TYR A 102 9.29 3.86 4.12
N ILE A 103 8.46 4.88 3.91
CA ILE A 103 7.25 5.11 4.72
C ILE A 103 6.25 3.98 4.46
N GLN A 104 6.02 3.60 3.20
CA GLN A 104 5.14 2.47 2.85
C GLN A 104 5.57 1.16 3.51
N GLN A 105 6.87 0.91 3.61
CA GLN A 105 7.45 -0.31 4.20
C GLN A 105 7.62 -0.23 5.73
N ASP A 106 7.09 0.82 6.38
CA ASP A 106 7.27 1.09 7.81
C ASP A 106 8.76 1.17 8.25
N LYS A 107 9.67 1.44 7.31
CA LYS A 107 11.12 1.62 7.56
C LYS A 107 11.49 3.04 7.95
N LEU A 108 10.58 4.00 7.73
CA LEU A 108 10.77 5.41 8.04
C LEU A 108 9.50 5.98 8.67
N THR A 109 9.62 6.49 9.89
CA THR A 109 8.55 7.29 10.52
C THR A 109 8.55 8.69 9.90
N PRO A 110 7.42 9.16 9.34
CA PRO A 110 7.32 10.51 8.78
C PRO A 110 7.71 11.60 9.78
N SER A 111 8.62 12.48 9.38
CA SER A 111 9.16 13.53 10.25
C SER A 111 8.84 14.93 9.72
N SER A 112 8.99 15.12 8.42
CA SER A 112 8.67 16.35 7.70
C SER A 112 7.21 16.38 7.25
N ASP A 113 6.68 17.57 6.98
CA ASP A 113 5.24 17.71 6.69
C ASP A 113 4.84 17.02 5.39
N TRP A 114 5.67 17.08 4.34
CA TRP A 114 5.41 16.36 3.10
C TRP A 114 5.41 14.83 3.30
N GLU A 115 6.25 14.29 4.19
CA GLU A 115 6.24 12.86 4.53
C GLU A 115 4.97 12.47 5.28
N LYS A 116 4.50 13.33 6.20
CA LYS A 116 3.25 13.11 6.93
C LYS A 116 2.07 13.10 5.97
N ILE A 117 2.06 14.01 4.99
CA ILE A 117 1.04 14.06 3.95
C ILE A 117 1.11 12.79 3.09
N ALA A 118 2.31 12.35 2.69
CA ALA A 118 2.47 11.09 1.95
C ALA A 118 1.94 9.88 2.74
N GLY A 119 2.31 9.77 4.01
CA GLY A 119 1.80 8.72 4.90
C GLY A 119 0.29 8.77 5.09
N TYR A 120 -0.28 9.98 5.24
CA TYR A 120 -1.72 10.17 5.33
C TYR A 120 -2.44 9.75 4.04
N ALA A 121 -1.93 10.16 2.87
CA ALA A 121 -2.50 9.82 1.58
C ALA A 121 -2.50 8.30 1.33
N MET A 122 -1.37 7.62 1.60
CA MET A 122 -1.29 6.16 1.52
C MET A 122 -2.28 5.48 2.47
N LYS A 123 -2.35 5.93 3.73
CA LYS A 123 -3.26 5.36 4.74
C LYS A 123 -4.74 5.56 4.40
N THR A 124 -5.08 6.68 3.77
CA THR A 124 -6.46 7.01 3.39
C THR A 124 -6.80 6.63 1.96
N GLY A 125 -5.86 6.02 1.24
CA GLY A 125 -6.04 5.64 -0.17
C GLY A 125 -6.28 6.82 -1.11
N ARG A 126 -5.80 8.03 -0.77
CA ARG A 126 -6.01 9.25 -1.58
C ARG A 126 -4.85 9.47 -2.56
N PRO A 127 -5.11 9.98 -3.78
CA PRO A 127 -4.05 10.30 -4.71
C PRO A 127 -3.23 11.51 -4.21
N MET A 128 -1.92 11.46 -4.45
CA MET A 128 -0.97 12.48 -4.00
C MET A 128 0.06 12.77 -5.07
N VAL A 129 0.56 14.00 -5.11
CA VAL A 129 1.60 14.42 -6.06
C VAL A 129 2.81 14.95 -5.31
N GLY A 130 3.99 14.52 -5.74
CA GLY A 130 5.26 15.05 -5.26
C GLY A 130 5.81 16.08 -6.23
N PHE A 131 6.30 17.21 -5.75
CA PHE A 131 6.84 18.31 -6.54
C PHE A 131 7.99 19.00 -5.80
N ILE A 132 8.70 19.89 -6.50
CA ILE A 132 9.75 20.73 -5.90
C ILE A 132 9.21 22.15 -5.85
N ASP A 133 9.21 22.77 -4.68
CA ASP A 133 8.73 24.15 -4.50
C ASP A 133 9.70 25.21 -5.04
N ALA A 134 9.33 26.48 -4.86
CA ALA A 134 10.13 27.63 -5.30
C ALA A 134 11.49 27.72 -4.60
N ASP A 135 11.60 27.17 -3.38
CA ASP A 135 12.85 27.14 -2.60
C ASP A 135 13.73 25.93 -2.94
N GLY A 136 13.27 25.07 -3.86
CA GLY A 136 14.00 23.87 -4.27
C GLY A 136 13.83 22.69 -3.31
N LEU A 137 12.84 22.73 -2.42
CA LEU A 137 12.58 21.69 -1.43
C LEU A 137 11.52 20.69 -1.91
N PRO A 138 11.62 19.42 -1.50
CA PRO A 138 10.60 18.41 -1.80
C PRO A 138 9.30 18.73 -1.06
N GLN A 139 8.19 18.67 -1.79
CA GLN A 139 6.84 18.80 -1.27
C GLN A 139 5.95 17.66 -1.76
N VAL A 140 4.94 17.32 -0.98
CA VAL A 140 3.87 16.38 -1.31
C VAL A 140 2.56 16.98 -0.85
N GLN A 141 1.55 16.92 -1.70
CA GLN A 141 0.20 17.36 -1.41
C GLN A 141 -0.82 16.35 -1.93
N LEU A 142 -2.03 16.37 -1.36
CA LEU A 142 -3.14 15.63 -1.96
C LEU A 142 -3.37 16.18 -3.36
N GLN A 143 -3.63 15.30 -4.32
CA GLN A 143 -3.77 15.75 -5.71
C GLN A 143 -4.96 16.70 -5.90
N ALA A 144 -6.02 16.54 -5.10
CA ALA A 144 -7.16 17.46 -5.09
C ALA A 144 -6.78 18.90 -4.68
N GLU A 145 -5.69 19.07 -3.93
CA GLU A 145 -5.19 20.35 -3.43
C GLU A 145 -4.04 20.90 -4.30
N SER A 146 -3.67 20.16 -5.36
CA SER A 146 -2.50 20.46 -6.17
C SER A 146 -2.73 21.46 -7.28
N ASP A 147 -1.64 22.01 -7.82
CA ASP A 147 -1.68 22.74 -9.09
C ASP A 147 -1.94 21.75 -10.24
N LEU A 148 -3.16 21.81 -10.76
CA LEU A 148 -3.64 21.01 -11.88
C LEU A 148 -3.74 21.82 -13.18
N SER A 149 -3.12 23.00 -13.25
CA SER A 149 -3.19 23.93 -14.40
C SER A 149 -2.69 23.34 -15.73
N LYS A 150 -1.92 22.24 -15.68
CA LYS A 150 -1.50 21.48 -16.86
C LYS A 150 -2.63 20.72 -17.57
N PHE A 151 -3.76 20.53 -16.91
CA PHE A 151 -4.93 19.85 -17.45
C PHE A 151 -5.94 20.87 -17.98
N ASN A 152 -6.59 20.54 -19.11
CA ASN A 152 -7.65 21.39 -19.64
C ASN A 152 -8.95 21.26 -18.82
N PRO A 153 -9.94 22.16 -18.96
CA PRO A 153 -11.16 22.15 -18.14
C PRO A 153 -11.98 20.85 -18.19
N GLN A 154 -12.00 20.16 -19.34
CA GLN A 154 -12.72 18.88 -19.47
C GLN A 154 -12.00 17.75 -18.72
N GLN A 155 -10.66 17.73 -18.79
CA GLN A 155 -9.83 16.79 -18.05
C GLN A 155 -9.93 17.02 -16.54
N LEU A 156 -9.87 18.29 -16.11
CA LEU A 156 -10.02 18.67 -14.70
C LEU A 156 -11.33 18.15 -14.10
N ARG A 157 -12.45 18.35 -14.81
CA ARG A 157 -13.75 17.86 -14.35
C ARG A 157 -13.75 16.35 -14.15
N LYS A 158 -13.28 15.58 -15.13
CA LYS A 158 -13.18 14.12 -15.02
C LYS A 158 -12.25 13.69 -13.89
N LEU A 159 -11.12 14.38 -13.71
CA LEU A 159 -10.15 14.09 -12.68
C LEU A 159 -10.77 14.26 -11.28
N PHE A 160 -11.52 15.35 -11.04
CA PHE A 160 -12.22 15.58 -9.79
C PHE A 160 -13.34 14.56 -9.55
N GLU A 161 -14.16 14.27 -10.56
CA GLU A 161 -15.21 13.23 -10.49
C GLU A 161 -14.59 11.87 -10.10
N SER A 162 -13.47 11.49 -10.73
CA SER A 162 -12.73 10.26 -10.36
C SER A 162 -12.16 10.31 -8.94
N MET A 163 -11.61 11.44 -8.48
CA MET A 163 -11.08 11.55 -7.12
C MET A 163 -12.17 11.38 -6.06
N ASP A 164 -13.38 11.90 -6.30
CA ASP A 164 -14.52 11.75 -5.39
C ASP A 164 -14.98 10.29 -5.31
N GLU A 165 -15.11 9.61 -6.47
CA GLU A 165 -15.44 8.18 -6.54
C GLU A 165 -14.38 7.32 -5.82
N ILE A 166 -13.10 7.63 -6.05
CA ILE A 166 -11.97 6.96 -5.41
C ILE A 166 -11.99 7.17 -3.91
N ALA A 167 -12.34 8.36 -3.40
CA ALA A 167 -12.41 8.59 -1.96
C ALA A 167 -13.49 7.70 -1.30
N VAL A 168 -14.65 7.56 -1.94
CA VAL A 168 -15.71 6.64 -1.47
C VAL A 168 -15.22 5.18 -1.52
N MET A 169 -14.56 4.78 -2.60
CA MET A 169 -13.99 3.45 -2.74
C MET A 169 -12.93 3.15 -1.67
N ALA A 170 -12.03 4.10 -1.39
CA ALA A 170 -10.99 3.96 -0.37
C ALA A 170 -11.61 3.69 1.02
N HIS A 171 -12.69 4.41 1.38
CA HIS A 171 -13.43 4.15 2.61
C HIS A 171 -14.04 2.73 2.66
N LYS A 172 -14.58 2.24 1.55
CA LYS A 172 -15.11 0.87 1.45
C LYS A 172 -14.01 -0.19 1.59
N ILE A 173 -12.85 0.01 0.95
CA ILE A 173 -11.67 -0.86 1.09
C ILE A 173 -11.20 -0.90 2.55
N GLN A 174 -11.12 0.27 3.20
CA GLN A 174 -10.74 0.36 4.60
C GLN A 174 -11.74 -0.36 5.51
N ALA A 175 -13.05 -0.22 5.25
CA ALA A 175 -14.08 -0.94 6.00
C ALA A 175 -13.94 -2.46 5.88
N ASN A 176 -13.64 -2.97 4.67
CA ASN A 176 -13.35 -4.40 4.48
C ASN A 176 -12.09 -4.82 5.25
N ALA A 177 -11.01 -4.04 5.22
CA ALA A 177 -9.79 -4.34 5.96
C ALA A 177 -10.02 -4.37 7.48
N THR A 178 -10.81 -3.43 8.02
CA THR A 178 -11.22 -3.42 9.43
C THR A 178 -12.10 -4.62 9.78
N ASN A 179 -13.05 -4.98 8.91
CA ASN A 179 -13.86 -6.19 9.09
C ASN A 179 -12.97 -7.45 9.17
N ASP A 180 -12.00 -7.58 8.27
CA ASP A 180 -11.05 -8.71 8.27
C ASP A 180 -10.18 -8.74 9.53
N GLU A 181 -9.75 -7.58 10.03
CA GLU A 181 -9.02 -7.48 11.30
C GLU A 181 -9.88 -7.98 12.47
N TRP A 182 -11.14 -7.56 12.54
CA TRP A 182 -12.09 -7.99 13.57
C TRP A 182 -12.37 -9.49 13.51
N VAL A 183 -12.57 -10.04 12.31
CA VAL A 183 -12.74 -11.49 12.11
C VAL A 183 -11.49 -12.25 12.57
N LYS A 184 -10.29 -11.77 12.24
CA LYS A 184 -9.02 -12.38 12.68
C LYS A 184 -8.84 -12.29 14.20
N LYS A 185 -9.18 -11.15 14.83
CA LYS A 185 -9.15 -10.98 16.28
C LYS A 185 -10.06 -12.01 16.97
N LEU A 186 -11.31 -12.12 16.51
CA LEU A 186 -12.27 -13.09 17.05
C LEU A 186 -11.78 -14.54 16.83
N ALA A 187 -11.23 -14.85 15.65
CA ALA A 187 -10.71 -16.18 15.37
C ALA A 187 -9.56 -16.59 16.31
N GLY A 188 -8.66 -15.66 16.63
CA GLY A 188 -7.56 -15.92 17.57
C GLY A 188 -7.98 -15.98 19.05
N ALA A 189 -9.10 -15.33 19.41
CA ALA A 189 -9.50 -15.19 20.81
C ALA A 189 -9.88 -16.51 21.49
N ALA A 190 -10.57 -17.39 20.76
CA ALA A 190 -10.93 -18.73 21.25
C ALA A 190 -9.71 -19.58 21.63
N THR A 191 -8.70 -19.61 20.75
CA THR A 191 -7.45 -20.35 20.99
C THR A 191 -6.67 -19.77 22.17
N ASN A 192 -6.67 -18.44 22.32
CA ASN A 192 -5.94 -17.76 23.38
C ASN A 192 -6.49 -18.10 24.78
N ILE A 193 -7.81 -18.17 25.00
CA ILE A 193 -8.36 -18.50 26.33
C ILE A 193 -7.91 -19.89 26.78
N THR A 194 -8.01 -20.90 25.91
CA THR A 194 -7.60 -22.28 26.22
C THR A 194 -6.09 -22.39 26.48
N LEU A 195 -5.27 -21.69 25.68
CA LEU A 195 -3.82 -21.64 25.88
C LEU A 195 -3.43 -20.94 27.19
N VAL A 196 -4.04 -19.80 27.51
CA VAL A 196 -3.75 -19.05 28.73
C VAL A 196 -4.17 -19.86 29.96
N ALA A 197 -5.34 -20.51 29.92
CA ALA A 197 -5.82 -21.39 31.00
C ALA A 197 -4.88 -22.57 31.26
N SER A 198 -4.17 -23.04 30.23
CA SER A 198 -3.32 -24.23 30.28
C SER A 198 -1.85 -23.94 30.58
N TYR A 199 -1.32 -22.75 30.23
CA TYR A 199 0.14 -22.55 30.15
C TYR A 199 0.72 -21.25 30.73
N VAL A 200 -0.04 -20.16 30.91
CA VAL A 200 0.61 -18.83 30.99
C VAL A 200 0.29 -18.03 32.24
N ILE A 201 -0.95 -18.04 32.74
CA ILE A 201 -1.35 -17.10 33.80
C ILE A 201 -2.13 -17.84 34.90
N PRO A 202 -1.64 -17.85 36.16
CA PRO A 202 -2.45 -18.34 37.28
C PRO A 202 -3.71 -17.47 37.41
N PRO A 203 -4.90 -18.08 37.61
CA PRO A 203 -6.16 -17.33 37.70
C PRO A 203 -6.09 -16.29 38.82
N GLN A 204 -6.37 -15.01 38.52
CA GLN A 204 -6.50 -13.99 39.56
C GLN A 204 -7.94 -13.97 40.07
N ALA A 205 -8.10 -14.15 41.39
CA ALA A 205 -9.41 -14.36 42.01
C ALA A 205 -10.22 -13.06 42.24
N THR A 206 -9.62 -11.87 42.11
CA THR A 206 -10.24 -10.62 42.61
C THR A 206 -10.30 -9.47 41.60
N THR A 207 -9.41 -9.40 40.60
CA THR A 207 -9.49 -8.40 39.53
C THR A 207 -8.70 -8.87 38.30
N PRO A 208 -9.36 -9.37 37.24
CA PRO A 208 -8.71 -9.59 35.95
C PRO A 208 -8.15 -8.28 35.41
N ASN A 209 -6.91 -8.28 34.93
CA ASN A 209 -6.26 -7.10 34.33
C ASN A 209 -6.44 -7.03 32.81
N ASN A 210 -6.98 -8.09 32.19
CA ASN A 210 -7.27 -8.19 30.77
C ASN A 210 -8.40 -9.21 30.50
N TRP A 211 -8.89 -9.22 29.26
CA TRP A 211 -10.00 -10.10 28.84
C TRP A 211 -9.63 -11.59 28.94
N GLU A 212 -8.38 -11.96 28.69
CA GLU A 212 -7.94 -13.36 28.81
C GLU A 212 -8.06 -13.88 30.25
N GLN A 213 -7.65 -13.09 31.24
CA GLN A 213 -7.75 -13.45 32.66
C GLN A 213 -9.20 -13.59 33.11
N GLU A 214 -10.09 -12.76 32.58
CA GLU A 214 -11.53 -12.86 32.85
C GLU A 214 -12.11 -14.15 32.27
N GLY A 215 -11.74 -14.50 31.03
CA GLY A 215 -12.11 -15.78 30.42
C GLY A 215 -11.60 -16.99 31.22
N VAL A 216 -10.36 -16.96 31.71
CA VAL A 216 -9.80 -18.02 32.55
C VAL A 216 -10.54 -18.15 33.88
N LEU A 217 -10.94 -17.03 34.50
CA LEU A 217 -11.71 -17.03 35.74
C LEU A 217 -13.07 -17.71 35.53
N LEU A 218 -13.83 -17.29 34.51
CA LEU A 218 -15.14 -17.87 34.18
C LEU A 218 -15.02 -19.36 33.84
N LEU A 219 -13.97 -19.74 33.09
CA LEU A 219 -13.71 -21.14 32.74
C LEU A 219 -13.43 -21.99 33.99
N ASN A 220 -12.71 -21.44 34.96
CA ASN A 220 -12.42 -22.14 36.22
C ASN A 220 -13.65 -22.28 37.11
N ASN A 221 -14.51 -21.28 37.10
CA ASN A 221 -15.80 -21.31 37.78
C ASN A 221 -16.86 -22.13 37.03
N LYS A 222 -16.49 -22.74 35.89
CA LYS A 222 -17.39 -23.52 35.02
C LYS A 222 -18.58 -22.70 34.49
N GLN A 223 -18.42 -21.38 34.39
CA GLN A 223 -19.47 -20.46 33.97
C GLN A 223 -19.48 -20.29 32.45
N PRO A 224 -20.67 -20.19 31.82
CA PRO A 224 -20.76 -19.88 30.40
C PRO A 224 -20.33 -18.43 30.13
N MET A 225 -19.61 -18.21 29.03
CA MET A 225 -19.06 -16.90 28.68
C MET A 225 -19.12 -16.67 27.17
N LYS A 226 -19.22 -15.41 26.76
CA LYS A 226 -19.05 -15.02 25.36
C LYS A 226 -17.81 -14.18 25.16
N VAL A 227 -17.12 -14.42 24.06
CA VAL A 227 -16.08 -13.52 23.55
C VAL A 227 -16.73 -12.63 22.50
N ALA A 228 -16.48 -11.33 22.59
CA ALA A 228 -17.01 -10.34 21.67
C ALA A 228 -16.00 -9.22 21.43
N LEU A 229 -16.32 -8.34 20.50
CA LEU A 229 -15.64 -7.06 20.34
C LEU A 229 -16.43 -5.98 21.10
N ASP A 230 -15.73 -5.03 21.70
CA ASP A 230 -16.33 -3.82 22.25
C ASP A 230 -16.60 -2.77 21.15
N THR A 231 -17.09 -1.59 21.54
CA THR A 231 -17.40 -0.51 20.59
C THR A 231 -16.16 0.08 19.89
N LYS A 232 -14.96 -0.25 20.35
CA LYS A 232 -13.69 0.18 19.76
C LYS A 232 -13.06 -0.93 18.90
N GLY A 233 -13.62 -2.14 18.90
CA GLY A 233 -13.06 -3.28 18.19
C GLY A 233 -11.97 -4.01 18.99
N ASP A 234 -11.95 -3.85 20.30
CA ASP A 234 -11.09 -4.58 21.24
C ASP A 234 -11.80 -5.82 21.77
N LEU A 235 -11.04 -6.88 22.03
CA LEU A 235 -11.58 -8.13 22.56
C LEU A 235 -12.05 -7.95 24.01
N LYS A 236 -13.22 -8.52 24.30
CA LYS A 236 -13.76 -8.64 25.66
C LYS A 236 -14.33 -10.04 25.88
N VAL A 237 -14.30 -10.47 27.14
CA VAL A 237 -15.09 -11.60 27.62
C VAL A 237 -16.26 -11.04 28.41
N VAL A 238 -17.41 -11.67 28.26
CA VAL A 238 -18.62 -11.31 29.01
C VAL A 238 -19.11 -12.58 29.69
N ASP A 239 -19.24 -12.54 31.01
CA ASP A 239 -20.05 -13.52 31.74
C ASP A 239 -21.46 -13.48 31.16
N GLN A 240 -21.91 -14.62 30.63
CA GLN A 240 -23.16 -14.68 29.89
C GLN A 240 -24.36 -14.28 30.76
N ALA A 241 -24.28 -14.41 32.09
CA ALA A 241 -25.33 -13.94 33.00
C ALA A 241 -25.64 -12.44 32.83
N PHE A 242 -24.63 -11.65 32.46
CA PHE A 242 -24.70 -10.20 32.29
C PHE A 242 -24.64 -9.75 30.82
N ASP A 243 -24.77 -10.69 29.86
CA ASP A 243 -24.76 -10.36 28.43
C ASP A 243 -25.97 -9.46 28.07
N PRO A 244 -25.74 -8.20 27.63
CA PRO A 244 -26.83 -7.32 27.23
C PRO A 244 -27.58 -7.83 25.99
N GLU A 245 -26.96 -8.66 25.15
CA GLU A 245 -27.59 -9.21 23.95
C GLU A 245 -28.75 -10.16 24.28
N ILE A 246 -28.79 -10.72 25.49
CA ILE A 246 -29.95 -11.50 25.94
C ILE A 246 -31.21 -10.64 25.96
N ASN A 247 -31.09 -9.33 26.25
CA ASN A 247 -32.25 -8.44 26.29
C ASN A 247 -32.87 -8.17 24.90
N ASN A 248 -32.16 -8.53 23.83
CA ASN A 248 -32.67 -8.41 22.45
C ASN A 248 -33.56 -9.59 22.04
N LEU A 249 -33.63 -10.67 22.84
CA LEU A 249 -34.47 -11.84 22.57
C LEU A 249 -35.94 -11.60 22.99
N PRO A 250 -36.93 -12.34 22.45
CA PRO A 250 -38.28 -12.38 23.00
C PRO A 250 -38.32 -12.81 24.48
N TYR A 251 -39.23 -12.23 25.28
CA TYR A 251 -39.30 -12.44 26.73
C TYR A 251 -39.20 -13.91 27.20
N ASN A 252 -39.94 -14.81 26.54
CA ASN A 252 -39.91 -16.24 26.88
C ASN A 252 -38.53 -16.87 26.67
N GLN A 253 -37.81 -16.47 25.61
CA GLN A 253 -36.47 -16.94 25.31
C GLN A 253 -35.45 -16.36 26.30
N GLN A 254 -35.58 -15.08 26.64
CA GLN A 254 -34.77 -14.46 27.70
C GLN A 254 -34.88 -15.24 29.01
N ARG A 255 -36.12 -15.55 29.43
CA ARG A 255 -36.38 -16.28 30.67
C ARG A 255 -35.71 -17.66 30.65
N LEU A 256 -35.96 -18.45 29.62
CA LEU A 256 -35.40 -19.81 29.49
C LEU A 256 -33.85 -19.79 29.49
N LEU A 257 -33.27 -18.87 28.72
CA LEU A 257 -31.82 -18.77 28.62
C LEU A 257 -31.19 -18.30 29.94
N ARG A 258 -31.79 -17.32 30.63
CA ARG A 258 -31.30 -16.84 31.94
C ARG A 258 -31.42 -17.92 33.01
N GLU A 259 -32.52 -18.67 33.04
CA GLU A 259 -32.69 -19.82 33.95
C GLU A 259 -31.59 -20.86 33.70
N ALA A 260 -31.35 -21.24 32.45
CA ALA A 260 -30.31 -22.18 32.07
C ALA A 260 -28.91 -21.69 32.46
N ILE A 261 -28.57 -20.43 32.19
CA ILE A 261 -27.28 -19.82 32.58
C ILE A 261 -27.10 -19.84 34.10
N SER A 262 -28.15 -19.51 34.86
CA SER A 262 -28.07 -19.46 36.33
C SER A 262 -27.93 -20.83 36.98
N GLY A 263 -28.56 -21.87 36.40
CA GLY A 263 -28.56 -23.22 36.96
C GLY A 263 -27.39 -24.10 36.54
N ILE A 264 -26.75 -23.83 35.39
CA ILE A 264 -25.78 -24.78 34.80
C ILE A 264 -24.57 -25.04 35.70
N ALA A 265 -24.08 -24.04 36.43
CA ALA A 265 -22.94 -24.23 37.33
C ALA A 265 -23.26 -25.22 38.46
N GLU A 266 -24.46 -25.13 39.04
CA GLU A 266 -24.95 -26.07 40.05
C GLU A 266 -25.18 -27.46 39.45
N THR A 267 -25.78 -27.55 38.26
CA THR A 267 -25.97 -28.81 37.53
C THR A 267 -24.64 -29.54 37.30
N ILE A 268 -23.59 -28.80 36.91
CA ILE A 268 -22.24 -29.35 36.71
C ILE A 268 -21.60 -29.76 38.03
N GLN A 269 -21.79 -28.99 39.11
CA GLN A 269 -21.21 -29.28 40.42
C GLN A 269 -21.84 -30.52 41.06
N ASN A 270 -23.17 -30.66 40.95
CA ASN A 270 -23.94 -31.75 41.55
C ASN A 270 -23.98 -33.00 40.65
N GLY A 271 -23.59 -32.90 39.38
CA GLY A 271 -23.63 -34.01 38.44
C GLY A 271 -25.05 -34.41 38.04
N THR A 272 -25.97 -33.43 37.96
CA THR A 272 -27.41 -33.65 37.75
C THR A 272 -27.88 -33.30 36.34
N ALA A 273 -26.99 -33.35 35.35
CA ALA A 273 -27.33 -33.05 33.96
C ALA A 273 -28.32 -34.09 33.40
N LEU A 274 -29.49 -33.63 32.96
CA LEU A 274 -30.58 -34.45 32.41
C LEU A 274 -30.85 -34.14 30.94
N TYR A 275 -30.56 -32.91 30.49
CA TYR A 275 -30.74 -32.51 29.09
C TYR A 275 -29.45 -32.64 28.28
N GLU A 276 -29.57 -32.88 26.97
CA GLU A 276 -28.41 -33.03 26.07
C GLU A 276 -27.47 -31.81 26.12
N TRP A 277 -28.03 -30.59 26.15
CA TRP A 277 -27.24 -29.37 26.24
C TRP A 277 -26.51 -29.24 27.60
N GLU A 278 -27.06 -29.76 28.69
CA GLU A 278 -26.41 -29.76 30.01
C GLU A 278 -25.26 -30.77 30.04
N LEU A 279 -25.44 -31.94 29.43
CA LEU A 279 -24.38 -32.93 29.28
C LEU A 279 -23.23 -32.36 28.45
N GLN A 280 -23.54 -31.64 27.38
CA GLN A 280 -22.56 -30.97 26.54
C GLN A 280 -21.84 -29.84 27.28
N ALA A 281 -22.56 -28.97 27.99
CA ALA A 281 -21.97 -27.91 28.83
C ALA A 281 -21.07 -28.50 29.93
N THR A 282 -21.49 -29.59 30.56
CA THR A 282 -20.71 -30.33 31.55
C THR A 282 -19.42 -30.88 30.95
N SER A 283 -19.49 -31.46 29.76
CA SER A 283 -18.32 -31.93 29.02
C SER A 283 -17.35 -30.78 28.73
N PHE A 284 -17.84 -29.65 28.20
CA PHE A 284 -17.00 -28.48 27.93
C PHE A 284 -16.34 -27.96 29.21
N ALA A 285 -17.10 -27.75 30.27
CA ALA A 285 -16.61 -27.23 31.54
C ALA A 285 -15.54 -28.14 32.18
N ASN A 286 -15.76 -29.46 32.18
CA ASN A 286 -14.82 -30.42 32.77
C ASN A 286 -13.54 -30.56 31.94
N ASN A 287 -13.63 -30.41 30.61
CA ASN A 287 -12.49 -30.42 29.71
C ASN A 287 -11.80 -29.05 29.57
N LYS A 288 -12.23 -28.03 30.33
CA LYS A 288 -11.70 -26.66 30.24
C LYS A 288 -11.80 -26.09 28.82
N ILE A 289 -12.89 -26.41 28.13
CA ILE A 289 -13.26 -25.83 26.84
C ILE A 289 -14.19 -24.65 27.13
N PRO A 290 -13.85 -23.41 26.71
CA PRO A 290 -14.73 -22.27 26.91
C PRO A 290 -16.02 -22.45 26.11
N TYR A 291 -17.17 -22.12 26.72
CA TYR A 291 -18.48 -22.39 26.14
C TYR A 291 -19.49 -21.30 26.49
N PHE A 292 -20.57 -21.22 25.70
CA PHE A 292 -21.76 -20.41 25.98
C PHE A 292 -23.02 -21.21 25.71
N LEU A 293 -24.17 -20.73 26.20
CA LEU A 293 -25.47 -21.29 25.91
C LEU A 293 -26.17 -20.45 24.84
N GLU A 294 -26.75 -21.09 23.83
CA GLU A 294 -27.50 -20.42 22.77
C GLU A 294 -28.92 -20.98 22.75
N ILE A 295 -29.90 -20.12 22.52
CA ILE A 295 -31.28 -20.52 22.29
C ILE A 295 -31.63 -20.30 20.81
N ASP A 296 -32.14 -21.35 20.18
CA ASP A 296 -32.62 -21.26 18.80
C ASP A 296 -33.88 -20.38 18.75
N PRO A 297 -33.91 -19.32 17.93
CA PRO A 297 -35.00 -18.35 17.93
C PRO A 297 -36.31 -18.91 17.39
N TYR A 298 -36.28 -20.02 16.65
CA TYR A 298 -37.45 -20.65 16.03
C TYR A 298 -38.00 -21.82 16.85
N THR A 299 -37.12 -22.61 17.46
CA THR A 299 -37.49 -23.83 18.20
C THR A 299 -37.49 -23.64 19.72
N ASN A 300 -36.88 -22.57 20.23
CA ASN A 300 -36.60 -22.34 21.66
C ASN A 300 -35.73 -23.41 22.32
N VAL A 301 -35.02 -24.22 21.51
CA VAL A 301 -34.11 -25.25 22.02
C VAL A 301 -32.81 -24.59 22.46
N ILE A 302 -32.38 -24.91 23.69
CA ILE A 302 -31.09 -24.48 24.22
C ILE A 302 -30.01 -25.47 23.77
N SER A 303 -28.86 -24.96 23.38
CA SER A 303 -27.67 -25.74 23.06
C SER A 303 -26.42 -25.14 23.71
N ALA A 304 -25.48 -25.98 24.11
CA ALA A 304 -24.17 -25.53 24.52
C ALA A 304 -23.26 -25.43 23.29
N LYS A 305 -22.58 -24.30 23.13
CA LYS A 305 -21.66 -24.05 22.03
C LYS A 305 -20.27 -23.81 22.60
N GLU A 306 -19.28 -24.46 22.01
CA GLU A 306 -17.89 -24.11 22.22
C GLU A 306 -17.63 -22.69 21.72
N VAL A 307 -16.84 -21.91 22.45
CA VAL A 307 -16.32 -20.61 22.00
C VAL A 307 -15.24 -20.89 20.96
N LYS A 308 -15.62 -20.80 19.69
CA LYS A 308 -14.71 -20.92 18.54
C LYS A 308 -15.08 -19.92 17.45
N ALA A 309 -14.14 -19.63 16.55
CA ALA A 309 -14.22 -18.56 15.56
C ALA A 309 -15.59 -18.48 14.83
N ASP A 310 -16.11 -19.61 14.36
CA ASP A 310 -17.37 -19.72 13.62
C ASP A 310 -18.62 -19.41 14.46
N THR A 311 -18.56 -19.66 15.77
CA THR A 311 -19.67 -19.46 16.73
C THR A 311 -19.70 -18.07 17.35
N ILE A 312 -18.53 -17.42 17.52
CA ILE A 312 -18.44 -16.08 18.13
C ILE A 312 -18.39 -14.96 17.10
N THR A 313 -18.06 -15.27 15.84
CA THR A 313 -18.11 -14.26 14.77
C THR A 313 -19.57 -13.98 14.41
N PRO A 314 -20.07 -12.75 14.64
CA PRO A 314 -21.42 -12.37 14.24
C PRO A 314 -21.62 -12.53 12.73
N ALA A 315 -22.84 -12.88 12.32
CA ALA A 315 -23.16 -13.14 10.91
C ALA A 315 -22.77 -11.98 9.97
N PHE A 316 -22.96 -10.73 10.42
CA PHE A 316 -22.65 -9.54 9.62
C PHE A 316 -21.14 -9.32 9.39
N LEU A 317 -20.27 -9.91 10.21
CA LEU A 317 -18.81 -9.86 9.99
C LEU A 317 -18.30 -10.99 9.08
N LYS A 318 -19.08 -12.07 8.89
CA LYS A 318 -18.65 -13.25 8.11
C LYS A 318 -18.49 -12.97 6.62
N THR A 319 -19.19 -11.98 6.11
CA THR A 319 -19.10 -11.53 4.72
C THR A 319 -18.52 -10.12 4.68
N PRO A 320 -17.56 -9.84 3.79
CA PRO A 320 -17.10 -8.48 3.57
C PRO A 320 -18.28 -7.54 3.26
N PRO A 321 -18.36 -6.36 3.89
CA PRO A 321 -19.48 -5.44 3.67
C PRO A 321 -19.54 -4.91 2.23
N TYR A 322 -18.41 -4.89 1.52
CA TYR A 322 -18.32 -4.44 0.13
C TYR A 322 -17.52 -5.43 -0.73
N ALA A 323 -18.12 -6.55 -1.13
CA ALA A 323 -17.42 -7.62 -1.86
C ALA A 323 -16.83 -7.17 -3.21
N ASP A 324 -17.58 -6.37 -3.97
CA ASP A 324 -17.24 -5.97 -5.34
C ASP A 324 -16.53 -4.60 -5.41
N VAL A 325 -15.88 -4.17 -4.31
CA VAL A 325 -15.25 -2.85 -4.24
C VAL A 325 -14.05 -2.73 -5.19
N GLY A 326 -14.19 -1.85 -6.17
CA GLY A 326 -13.16 -1.55 -7.18
C GLY A 326 -13.45 -2.15 -8.56
N ASP A 327 -14.49 -2.97 -8.71
CA ASP A 327 -14.70 -3.74 -9.94
C ASP A 327 -15.53 -2.98 -11.01
N ASP A 328 -15.85 -1.71 -10.76
CA ASP A 328 -16.76 -0.91 -11.59
C ASP A 328 -16.14 -0.52 -12.95
N THR A 329 -14.85 -0.14 -12.96
CA THR A 329 -14.14 0.31 -14.16
C THR A 329 -12.66 -0.07 -14.09
N PRO A 330 -11.95 -0.16 -15.23
CA PRO A 330 -10.50 -0.45 -15.23
C PRO A 330 -9.66 0.54 -14.40
N LEU A 331 -10.11 1.81 -14.32
CA LEU A 331 -9.47 2.81 -13.46
C LEU A 331 -9.68 2.47 -11.98
N MET A 332 -10.91 2.17 -11.57
CA MET A 332 -11.22 1.84 -10.18
C MET A 332 -10.54 0.54 -9.75
N GLU A 333 -10.44 -0.44 -10.64
CA GLU A 333 -9.75 -1.71 -10.38
C GLU A 333 -8.26 -1.45 -10.10
N SER A 334 -7.60 -0.71 -10.99
CA SER A 334 -6.18 -0.34 -10.82
C SER A 334 -5.93 0.48 -9.54
N VAL A 335 -6.81 1.43 -9.23
CA VAL A 335 -6.69 2.23 -8.00
C VAL A 335 -6.95 1.37 -6.76
N ALA A 336 -7.94 0.47 -6.79
CA ALA A 336 -8.24 -0.43 -5.69
C ALA A 336 -7.05 -1.35 -5.37
N GLU A 337 -6.36 -1.87 -6.39
CA GLU A 337 -5.13 -2.65 -6.20
C GLU A 337 -4.04 -1.83 -5.49
N LEU A 338 -3.83 -0.58 -5.91
CA LEU A 338 -2.84 0.31 -5.30
C LEU A 338 -3.20 0.61 -3.84
N ILE A 339 -4.47 0.92 -3.54
CA ILE A 339 -4.94 1.17 -2.17
C ILE A 339 -4.79 -0.09 -1.30
N LYS A 340 -5.23 -1.26 -1.78
CA LYS A 340 -5.12 -2.55 -1.06
C LYS A 340 -3.65 -2.90 -0.77
N ALA A 341 -2.73 -2.52 -1.66
CA ALA A 341 -1.28 -2.70 -1.47
C ALA A 341 -0.60 -1.58 -0.68
N GLY A 342 -1.34 -0.55 -0.22
CA GLY A 342 -0.79 0.62 0.45
C GLY A 342 0.16 1.44 -0.42
N LYS A 343 0.07 1.31 -1.75
CA LYS A 343 0.98 1.95 -2.69
C LYS A 343 0.58 3.41 -2.93
N PRO A 344 1.55 4.35 -2.90
CA PRO A 344 1.29 5.74 -3.24
C PRO A 344 1.01 5.89 -4.74
N TYR A 345 0.07 6.74 -5.11
CA TYR A 345 -0.31 6.93 -6.52
C TYR A 345 -0.85 8.34 -6.79
N PHE A 346 -0.93 8.69 -8.08
CA PHE A 346 -1.63 9.86 -8.60
C PHE A 346 -2.43 9.51 -9.84
N LEU A 347 -3.40 10.35 -10.18
CA LEU A 347 -4.16 10.30 -11.42
C LEU A 347 -3.47 11.16 -12.49
N ASP A 348 -3.42 10.65 -13.71
CA ASP A 348 -2.90 11.37 -14.86
C ASP A 348 -3.77 11.12 -16.08
N VAL A 349 -3.53 11.88 -17.15
CA VAL A 349 -4.20 11.67 -18.43
C VAL A 349 -3.24 10.98 -19.39
N ASP A 350 -3.66 9.88 -19.99
CA ASP A 350 -2.86 9.16 -20.97
C ASP A 350 -2.93 9.81 -22.37
N SER A 351 -2.24 9.22 -23.36
CA SER A 351 -2.25 9.72 -24.74
C SER A 351 -3.60 9.64 -25.43
N THR A 352 -4.56 8.87 -24.90
CA THR A 352 -5.93 8.74 -25.41
C THR A 352 -6.89 9.75 -24.77
N GLY A 353 -6.45 10.46 -23.73
CA GLY A 353 -7.30 11.36 -22.95
C GLY A 353 -8.06 10.67 -21.81
N ALA A 354 -7.75 9.40 -21.52
CA ALA A 354 -8.33 8.65 -20.41
C ALA A 354 -7.60 8.95 -19.10
N ILE A 355 -8.33 8.94 -17.99
CA ILE A 355 -7.73 9.03 -16.65
C ILE A 355 -7.12 7.67 -16.31
N VAL A 356 -5.86 7.68 -15.88
CA VAL A 356 -5.12 6.50 -15.46
C VAL A 356 -4.47 6.73 -14.10
N ALA A 357 -4.37 5.69 -13.29
CA ALA A 357 -3.60 5.72 -12.05
C ALA A 357 -2.13 5.39 -12.32
N LYS A 358 -1.22 6.11 -11.66
CA LYS A 358 0.22 5.88 -11.73
C LYS A 358 0.79 5.78 -10.34
N GLU A 359 1.50 4.70 -10.07
CA GLU A 359 2.27 4.53 -8.84
C GLU A 359 3.32 5.66 -8.73
N VAL A 360 3.47 6.22 -7.52
CA VAL A 360 4.50 7.21 -7.23
C VAL A 360 5.85 6.50 -7.11
N ASN A 361 6.70 6.73 -8.09
CA ASN A 361 8.10 6.31 -8.12
C ASN A 361 8.94 7.41 -8.78
N ALA A 362 10.26 7.25 -8.78
CA ALA A 362 11.15 8.29 -9.31
C ALA A 362 10.81 8.66 -10.76
N GLN A 363 10.55 7.67 -11.61
CA GLN A 363 10.24 7.90 -13.03
C GLN A 363 8.90 8.61 -13.23
N SER A 364 7.87 8.21 -12.48
CA SER A 364 6.54 8.80 -12.59
C SER A 364 6.49 10.22 -12.04
N LEU A 365 7.21 10.52 -10.94
CA LEU A 365 7.37 11.87 -10.41
C LEU A 365 8.10 12.79 -11.39
N ILE A 366 9.21 12.34 -11.97
CA ILE A 366 9.96 13.11 -12.97
C ILE A 366 9.06 13.42 -14.17
N LYS A 367 8.34 12.41 -14.68
CA LYS A 367 7.44 12.58 -15.83
C LYS A 367 6.26 13.49 -15.51
N TYR A 368 5.70 13.40 -14.31
CA TYR A 368 4.56 14.22 -13.90
C TYR A 368 4.92 15.71 -13.81
N ASN A 369 6.13 16.01 -13.35
CA ASN A 369 6.63 17.38 -13.16
C ASN A 369 7.46 17.91 -14.34
N ALA A 370 7.55 17.15 -15.43
CA ALA A 370 8.21 17.63 -16.64
C ALA A 370 7.41 18.81 -17.22
N PRO A 371 8.08 19.86 -17.74
CA PRO A 371 7.39 20.94 -18.43
C PRO A 371 6.50 20.35 -19.51
N SER A 372 5.23 20.74 -19.50
CA SER A 372 4.34 20.36 -20.58
C SER A 372 4.87 21.04 -21.85
N ASN A 373 5.20 20.26 -22.89
CA ASN A 373 5.48 20.77 -24.24
C ASN A 373 4.20 21.38 -24.89
N THR A 374 3.34 22.02 -24.11
CA THR A 374 2.21 22.83 -24.53
C THR A 374 2.67 24.25 -24.87
N GLN A 375 3.75 24.33 -25.65
CA GLN A 375 3.86 25.20 -26.81
C GLN A 375 4.82 24.49 -27.78
N ALA A 376 4.34 23.44 -28.43
CA ALA A 376 4.75 23.23 -29.82
C ALA A 376 4.19 24.43 -30.61
N SER A 377 4.84 25.60 -30.49
CA SER A 377 4.87 26.55 -31.57
C SER A 377 5.27 25.75 -32.81
N SER A 378 4.45 25.83 -33.84
CA SER A 378 4.54 25.13 -35.12
C SER A 378 5.76 25.56 -35.96
N LEU A 379 6.89 25.83 -35.31
CA LEU A 379 8.17 26.27 -35.86
C LEU A 379 9.25 25.57 -35.03
N ASP A 380 10.07 24.75 -35.69
CA ASP A 380 11.27 24.03 -35.19
C ASP A 380 11.21 22.50 -35.01
N VAL A 381 10.35 21.80 -35.76
CA VAL A 381 10.68 20.44 -36.21
C VAL A 381 11.66 20.55 -37.38
N GLY A 382 12.95 20.81 -37.09
CA GLY A 382 13.93 20.94 -38.17
C GLY A 382 15.41 21.03 -37.82
N ALA A 383 15.84 21.13 -36.56
CA ALA A 383 17.22 21.53 -36.30
C ALA A 383 17.96 20.81 -35.15
N ILE A 384 17.73 19.50 -34.88
CA ILE A 384 18.65 18.74 -33.98
C ILE A 384 18.82 17.27 -34.42
N VAL A 385 19.02 17.00 -35.72
CA VAL A 385 19.40 15.63 -36.20
C VAL A 385 20.67 15.63 -37.09
N SER A 386 21.47 16.71 -37.10
CA SER A 386 22.72 16.73 -37.88
C SER A 386 23.86 17.38 -37.13
N LEU A 387 24.30 16.72 -36.05
CA LEU A 387 25.61 17.03 -35.44
C LEU A 387 26.43 15.77 -35.07
N PHE A 388 25.95 14.57 -35.44
CA PHE A 388 26.69 13.33 -35.28
C PHE A 388 26.38 12.33 -36.42
N ALA A 389 26.53 12.76 -37.67
CA ALA A 389 26.58 11.88 -38.84
C ALA A 389 27.90 12.07 -39.57
#